data_AF-A0A554VCN2-F1
#
_entry.id   AF-A0A554VCN2-F1
#
_cell.length_a   1.000
_cell.length_b   1.000
_cell.length_c   1.000
_cell.angle_alpha   90.00
_cell.angle_beta   90.00
_cell.angle_gamma   90.00
#
_symmetry.space_group_name_H-M   'P 1'
#
loop_
_entity.id
_entity.type
_entity.pdbx_description
1 polymer ?
#
loop_
_entity_poly.entity_id
_entity_poly.type
_entity_poly.pdbx_seq_one_letter_code
_entity_poly.pdbx_strand_id
1 'polypeptide(L)'
;MSLLKKSGFTGVQIHAAHGYLISQFLSPLTNHRNDQWGGSVENRSRLLRTIIQDVREAVGPEFPVGLKLNSADFQRGGFTEEDSLTVIKMLEPLGVDLLEISGGTYEKLVFFLVNGEDGKKVRESTMKREAYFMEFANRVREVSNIPLMVTGGFRTYDFLEETLKNGEVDMIGMARPFIVNINEIKGFLNGEVKSLIDKAIRTGIHQLEESAEAGFYGRNIVRLAKGKNLKFNFSPIGNSIFIIAGEFRKAMIRRIKRRKKH
;
A
#
# COMPACT_ATOMS: atom_id res chain seq x y z
N MET A 1 -6.16 24.84 -13.75
CA MET A 1 -5.02 24.35 -12.92
C MET A 1 -5.54 23.67 -11.67
N SER A 2 -5.24 22.38 -11.50
CA SER A 2 -5.74 21.55 -10.39
C SER A 2 -5.31 22.06 -9.01
N LEU A 3 -6.08 21.74 -7.96
CA LEU A 3 -5.77 22.12 -6.56
C LEU A 3 -4.38 21.62 -6.14
N LEU A 4 -4.00 20.40 -6.53
CA LEU A 4 -2.70 19.82 -6.22
C LEU A 4 -1.54 20.66 -6.75
N LYS A 5 -1.62 21.09 -8.03
CA LYS A 5 -0.61 21.97 -8.62
C LYS A 5 -0.51 23.31 -7.89
N LYS A 6 -1.67 23.91 -7.55
CA LYS A 6 -1.70 25.17 -6.78
C LYS A 6 -1.07 25.03 -5.39
N SER A 7 -1.14 23.84 -4.79
CA SER A 7 -0.55 23.53 -3.50
C SER A 7 0.92 23.09 -3.57
N GLY A 8 1.55 23.13 -4.75
CA GLY A 8 2.96 22.80 -4.94
C GLY A 8 3.30 21.31 -5.05
N PHE A 9 2.29 20.44 -5.20
CA PHE A 9 2.56 19.02 -5.50
C PHE A 9 3.13 18.88 -6.90
N THR A 10 4.09 17.96 -7.06
CA THR A 10 4.76 17.64 -8.34
C THR A 10 4.17 16.44 -9.06
N GLY A 11 3.17 15.79 -8.47
CA GLY A 11 2.49 14.64 -9.04
C GLY A 11 1.24 14.27 -8.23
N VAL A 12 0.52 13.25 -8.69
CA VAL A 12 -0.61 12.66 -7.98
C VAL A 12 -0.53 11.14 -8.07
N GLN A 13 -0.99 10.44 -7.04
CA GLN A 13 -1.16 8.99 -7.10
C GLN A 13 -2.62 8.62 -6.85
N ILE A 14 -3.20 7.86 -7.76
CA ILE A 14 -4.54 7.28 -7.64
C ILE A 14 -4.42 6.01 -6.80
N HIS A 15 -5.27 5.88 -5.78
CA HIS A 15 -5.24 4.74 -4.86
C HIS A 15 -6.36 3.73 -5.17
N ALA A 16 -6.01 2.63 -5.83
CA ALA A 16 -6.90 1.54 -6.22
C ALA A 16 -6.64 0.23 -5.43
N ALA A 17 -6.08 0.35 -4.23
CA ALA A 17 -5.67 -0.76 -3.39
C ALA A 17 -6.44 -0.81 -2.05
N HIS A 18 -6.22 -1.86 -1.27
CA HIS A 18 -6.59 -1.98 0.15
C HIS A 18 -8.06 -1.78 0.53
N GLY A 19 -9.01 -2.17 -0.34
CA GLY A 19 -10.44 -2.14 -0.03
C GLY A 19 -11.07 -0.75 0.02
N TYR A 20 -10.35 0.29 -0.44
CA TYR A 20 -10.94 1.60 -0.71
C TYR A 20 -11.86 1.56 -1.93
N LEU A 21 -12.55 2.66 -2.22
CA LEU A 21 -13.63 2.74 -3.21
C LEU A 21 -13.30 2.06 -4.55
N ILE A 22 -12.14 2.37 -5.15
CA ILE A 22 -11.80 1.78 -6.45
C ILE A 22 -11.54 0.27 -6.33
N SER A 23 -10.84 -0.16 -5.26
CA SER A 23 -10.64 -1.58 -4.95
C SER A 23 -11.98 -2.31 -4.73
N GLN A 24 -12.99 -1.64 -4.17
CA GLN A 24 -14.34 -2.21 -4.05
C GLN A 24 -15.02 -2.42 -5.40
N PHE A 25 -14.81 -1.53 -6.36
CA PHE A 25 -15.34 -1.73 -7.72
C PHE A 25 -14.62 -2.88 -8.44
N LEU A 26 -13.32 -3.02 -8.23
CA LEU A 26 -12.51 -4.09 -8.83
C LEU A 26 -12.86 -5.48 -8.26
N SER A 27 -13.17 -5.57 -6.97
CA SER A 27 -13.33 -6.85 -6.29
C SER A 27 -14.72 -7.49 -6.52
N PRO A 28 -14.80 -8.78 -6.92
CA PRO A 28 -16.06 -9.51 -7.06
C PRO A 28 -16.82 -9.67 -5.74
N LEU A 29 -16.12 -9.59 -4.60
CA LEU A 29 -16.70 -9.74 -3.27
C LEU A 29 -17.50 -8.52 -2.82
N THR A 30 -17.29 -7.36 -3.45
CA THR A 30 -17.94 -6.11 -3.05
C THR A 30 -18.71 -5.47 -4.20
N ASN A 31 -18.37 -5.77 -5.45
CA ASN A 31 -19.11 -5.33 -6.62
C ASN A 31 -19.98 -6.45 -7.20
N HIS A 32 -21.23 -6.51 -6.74
CA HIS A 32 -22.26 -7.43 -7.24
C HIS A 32 -23.20 -6.77 -8.26
N ARG A 33 -22.74 -5.71 -8.94
CA ARG A 33 -23.58 -5.00 -9.92
C ARG A 33 -23.71 -5.81 -11.21
N ASN A 34 -24.87 -5.70 -11.83
CA ASN A 34 -25.18 -6.32 -13.13
C ASN A 34 -25.27 -5.29 -14.26
N ASP A 35 -24.83 -4.05 -14.02
CA ASP A 35 -24.76 -3.01 -15.03
C ASP A 35 -23.33 -2.86 -15.58
N GLN A 36 -23.09 -1.81 -16.37
CA GLN A 36 -21.80 -1.56 -17.02
C GLN A 36 -20.61 -1.33 -16.05
N TRP A 37 -20.86 -1.25 -14.74
CA TRP A 37 -19.85 -1.07 -13.71
C TRP A 37 -19.53 -2.36 -12.93
N GLY A 38 -20.17 -3.49 -13.25
CA GLY A 38 -19.94 -4.78 -12.58
C GLY A 38 -19.96 -5.99 -13.51
N GLY A 39 -19.86 -7.18 -12.93
CA GLY A 39 -19.70 -8.43 -13.68
C GLY A 39 -18.25 -8.64 -14.12
N SER A 40 -17.97 -8.47 -15.41
CA SER A 40 -16.64 -8.74 -15.97
C SER A 40 -15.56 -7.78 -15.43
N VAL A 41 -14.29 -8.17 -15.53
CA VAL A 41 -13.15 -7.34 -15.09
C VAL A 41 -13.08 -6.01 -15.87
N GLU A 42 -13.49 -5.99 -17.14
CA GLU A 42 -13.57 -4.79 -17.99
C GLU A 42 -14.56 -3.77 -17.42
N ASN A 43 -15.71 -4.25 -16.94
CA ASN A 43 -16.76 -3.41 -16.37
C ASN A 43 -16.40 -2.96 -14.95
N ARG A 44 -15.88 -3.87 -14.13
CA ARG A 44 -15.41 -3.56 -12.77
C ARG A 44 -14.26 -2.55 -12.75
N SER A 45 -13.36 -2.63 -13.72
CA SER A 45 -12.26 -1.65 -13.89
C SER A 45 -12.68 -0.35 -14.56
N ARG A 46 -13.91 -0.25 -15.08
CA ARG A 46 -14.39 0.95 -15.79
C ARG A 46 -14.25 2.21 -14.92
N LEU A 47 -14.62 2.14 -13.64
CA LEU A 47 -14.48 3.28 -12.72
C LEU A 47 -13.03 3.75 -12.60
N LEU A 48 -12.08 2.82 -12.43
CA LEU A 48 -10.66 3.15 -12.37
C LEU A 48 -10.19 3.85 -13.65
N ARG A 49 -10.51 3.27 -14.81
CA ARG A 49 -10.08 3.80 -16.11
C ARG A 49 -10.64 5.19 -16.37
N THR A 50 -11.92 5.42 -16.06
CA THR A 50 -12.55 6.75 -16.13
C THR A 50 -11.84 7.76 -15.23
N ILE A 51 -11.53 7.38 -13.97
CA ILE A 51 -10.81 8.27 -13.04
C ILE A 51 -9.41 8.63 -13.57
N ILE A 52 -8.67 7.66 -14.13
CA ILE A 52 -7.34 7.93 -14.71
C ILE A 52 -7.45 8.95 -15.85
N GLN A 53 -8.40 8.76 -16.76
CA GLN A 53 -8.64 9.67 -17.88
C GLN A 53 -8.99 11.08 -17.39
N ASP A 54 -9.96 11.20 -16.48
CA ASP A 54 -10.39 12.49 -15.93
C ASP A 54 -9.24 13.20 -15.19
N VAL A 55 -8.43 12.45 -14.42
CA VAL A 55 -7.25 13.00 -13.73
C VAL A 55 -6.23 13.48 -14.74
N ARG A 56 -5.88 12.66 -15.75
CA ARG A 56 -4.92 13.01 -16.80
C ARG A 56 -5.35 14.26 -17.55
N GLU A 57 -6.62 14.37 -17.93
CA GLU A 57 -7.17 15.57 -18.57
C GLU A 57 -7.05 16.81 -17.66
N ALA A 58 -7.38 16.67 -16.37
CA ALA A 58 -7.34 17.77 -15.43
C ALA A 58 -5.92 18.27 -15.09
N VAL A 59 -4.92 17.39 -15.14
CA VAL A 59 -3.53 17.71 -14.79
C VAL A 59 -2.63 17.94 -16.02
N GLY A 60 -3.04 17.53 -17.20
CA GLY A 60 -2.24 17.61 -18.43
C GLY A 60 -1.17 16.52 -18.55
N PRO A 61 -0.48 16.44 -19.70
CA PRO A 61 0.43 15.34 -20.02
C PRO A 61 1.71 15.34 -19.15
N GLU A 62 2.24 16.51 -18.80
CA GLU A 62 3.54 16.62 -18.09
C GLU A 62 3.47 16.41 -16.58
N PHE A 63 2.29 16.23 -16.00
CA PHE A 63 2.15 16.08 -14.55
C PHE A 63 2.10 14.59 -14.18
N PRO A 64 3.06 14.07 -13.41
CA PRO A 64 3.10 12.66 -13.03
C PRO A 64 1.80 12.14 -12.40
N VAL A 65 1.25 11.07 -12.97
CA VAL A 65 0.10 10.32 -12.48
C VAL A 65 0.53 8.89 -12.18
N GLY A 66 0.72 8.59 -10.90
CA GLY A 66 0.92 7.24 -10.42
C GLY A 66 -0.40 6.52 -10.15
N LEU A 67 -0.38 5.20 -10.20
CA LEU A 67 -1.48 4.33 -9.78
C LEU A 67 -0.96 3.30 -8.78
N LYS A 68 -1.61 3.20 -7.62
CA LYS A 68 -1.41 2.08 -6.70
C LYS A 68 -2.50 1.02 -6.85
N LEU A 69 -2.12 -0.22 -7.16
CA LEU A 69 -3.03 -1.35 -7.38
C LEU A 69 -2.69 -2.54 -6.46
N ASN A 70 -3.69 -3.32 -6.06
CA ASN A 70 -3.46 -4.60 -5.38
C ASN A 70 -2.91 -5.63 -6.37
N SER A 71 -1.95 -6.48 -5.97
CA SER A 71 -1.66 -7.70 -6.74
C SER A 71 -2.83 -8.69 -6.69
N ALA A 72 -3.45 -8.85 -5.52
CA ALA A 72 -4.67 -9.61 -5.29
C ALA A 72 -5.31 -9.20 -3.94
N ASP A 73 -6.56 -9.60 -3.71
CA ASP A 73 -7.23 -9.42 -2.41
C ASP A 73 -6.85 -10.50 -1.38
N PHE A 74 -6.33 -11.65 -1.84
CA PHE A 74 -6.03 -12.84 -1.02
C PHE A 74 -7.25 -13.41 -0.29
N GLN A 75 -8.43 -13.23 -0.89
CA GLN A 75 -9.68 -13.79 -0.41
C GLN A 75 -10.27 -14.69 -1.49
N ARG A 76 -10.83 -15.83 -1.07
CA ARG A 76 -11.48 -16.76 -2.00
C ARG A 76 -12.62 -16.03 -2.72
N GLY A 77 -12.54 -16.00 -4.05
CA GLY A 77 -13.51 -15.30 -4.89
C GLY A 77 -13.37 -13.78 -4.86
N GLY A 78 -12.22 -13.23 -4.46
CA GLY A 78 -11.84 -11.80 -4.54
C GLY A 78 -11.11 -11.44 -5.82
N PHE A 79 -10.57 -10.22 -5.88
CA PHE A 79 -9.72 -9.74 -6.99
C PHE A 79 -8.46 -10.59 -7.06
N THR A 80 -8.19 -11.19 -8.22
CA THR A 80 -7.08 -12.14 -8.43
C THR A 80 -5.87 -11.48 -9.09
N GLU A 81 -4.73 -12.16 -9.11
CA GLU A 81 -3.56 -11.74 -9.88
C GLU A 81 -3.85 -11.65 -11.38
N GLU A 82 -4.66 -12.57 -11.92
CA GLU A 82 -5.09 -12.53 -13.32
C GLU A 82 -6.00 -11.33 -13.61
N ASP A 83 -6.91 -11.01 -12.68
CA ASP A 83 -7.69 -9.77 -12.77
C ASP A 83 -6.75 -8.56 -12.77
N SER A 84 -5.74 -8.53 -11.89
CA SER A 84 -4.77 -7.44 -11.82
C SER A 84 -3.99 -7.29 -13.12
N LEU A 85 -3.43 -8.36 -13.67
CA LEU A 85 -2.70 -8.32 -14.95
C LEU A 85 -3.62 -7.89 -16.11
N THR A 86 -4.87 -8.34 -16.12
CA THR A 86 -5.87 -7.91 -17.11
C THR A 86 -6.15 -6.43 -17.00
N VAL A 87 -6.31 -5.89 -15.78
CA VAL A 87 -6.48 -4.45 -15.55
C VAL A 87 -5.25 -3.68 -16.00
N ILE A 88 -4.05 -4.14 -15.65
CA ILE A 88 -2.76 -3.49 -15.99
C ILE A 88 -2.62 -3.35 -17.52
N LYS A 89 -2.93 -4.39 -18.29
CA LYS A 89 -2.93 -4.33 -19.77
C LYS A 89 -3.83 -3.22 -20.32
N MET A 90 -4.91 -2.88 -19.62
CA MET A 90 -5.83 -1.82 -20.03
C MET A 90 -5.35 -0.40 -19.64
N LEU A 91 -4.26 -0.26 -18.89
CA LEU A 91 -3.78 1.02 -18.37
C LEU A 91 -2.83 1.77 -19.31
N GLU A 92 -2.04 1.06 -20.13
CA GLU A 92 -1.06 1.70 -21.02
C GLU A 92 -1.62 2.86 -21.85
N PRO A 93 -2.77 2.74 -22.54
CA PRO A 93 -3.30 3.85 -23.34
C PRO A 93 -3.82 5.03 -22.50
N LEU A 94 -3.88 4.91 -21.17
CA LEU A 94 -4.41 5.94 -20.28
C LEU A 94 -3.33 6.89 -19.74
N GLY A 95 -2.05 6.61 -20.03
CA GLY A 95 -0.93 7.43 -19.61
C GLY A 95 -0.72 7.42 -18.10
N VAL A 96 -0.61 6.23 -17.49
CA VAL A 96 -0.10 6.08 -16.12
C VAL A 96 1.43 6.12 -16.16
N ASP A 97 2.04 6.99 -15.35
CA ASP A 97 3.49 7.22 -15.37
C ASP A 97 4.26 6.33 -14.38
N LEU A 98 3.56 5.79 -13.38
CA LEU A 98 4.13 4.88 -12.38
C LEU A 98 3.06 3.93 -11.88
N LEU A 99 3.27 2.64 -12.04
CA LEU A 99 2.44 1.59 -11.47
C LEU A 99 3.07 1.10 -10.16
N GLU A 100 2.44 1.38 -9.03
CA GLU A 100 2.80 0.82 -7.73
C GLU A 100 1.96 -0.41 -7.43
N ILE A 101 2.61 -1.57 -7.33
CA ILE A 101 1.97 -2.80 -6.85
C ILE A 101 2.11 -2.86 -5.33
N SER A 102 0.96 -2.96 -4.67
CA SER A 102 0.89 -3.28 -3.26
C SER A 102 0.66 -4.76 -3.04
N GLY A 103 1.44 -5.35 -2.14
CA GLY A 103 1.15 -6.68 -1.61
C GLY A 103 -0.11 -6.78 -0.76
N GLY A 104 -0.69 -5.65 -0.34
CA GLY A 104 -1.89 -5.64 0.50
C GLY A 104 -1.81 -6.60 1.70
N THR A 105 -2.76 -7.52 1.78
CA THR A 105 -2.92 -8.57 2.81
C THR A 105 -1.81 -9.63 2.78
N TYR A 106 -0.98 -9.70 1.73
CA TYR A 106 0.10 -10.67 1.58
C TYR A 106 1.21 -10.49 2.60
N GLU A 107 1.57 -9.25 2.93
CA GLU A 107 2.60 -9.00 3.94
C GLU A 107 2.20 -9.60 5.29
N LYS A 108 0.89 -9.63 5.56
CA LYS A 108 0.31 -10.34 6.71
C LYS A 108 0.18 -11.84 6.46
N LEU A 109 -0.24 -12.29 5.28
CA LEU A 109 -0.36 -13.72 4.96
C LEU A 109 1.00 -14.42 5.13
N VAL A 110 2.10 -13.86 4.62
CA VAL A 110 3.45 -14.40 4.85
C VAL A 110 3.91 -14.18 6.28
N PHE A 111 3.58 -13.05 6.90
CA PHE A 111 3.85 -12.89 8.33
C PHE A 111 3.15 -13.96 9.17
N PHE A 112 1.91 -14.34 8.86
CA PHE A 112 1.15 -15.36 9.59
C PHE A 112 1.61 -16.78 9.22
N LEU A 113 1.81 -17.07 7.93
CA LEU A 113 2.27 -18.37 7.44
C LEU A 113 3.71 -18.69 7.86
N VAL A 114 4.56 -17.68 8.09
CA VAL A 114 5.97 -17.87 8.45
C VAL A 114 6.28 -17.61 9.93
N ASN A 115 5.40 -16.90 10.67
CA ASN A 115 5.54 -16.72 12.13
C ASN A 115 4.55 -17.56 12.97
N GLY A 116 3.83 -18.50 12.36
CA GLY A 116 3.17 -19.57 13.09
C GLY A 116 4.21 -20.48 13.72
N GLU A 117 4.32 -20.43 15.04
CA GLU A 117 5.15 -21.31 15.89
C GLU A 117 6.66 -21.29 15.60
N ASP A 118 7.32 -20.15 15.85
CA ASP A 118 8.65 -20.06 16.49
C ASP A 118 9.35 -18.74 16.12
N GLY A 119 9.63 -17.93 17.14
CA GLY A 119 10.23 -16.59 17.03
C GLY A 119 11.67 -16.50 16.51
N LYS A 120 12.16 -17.48 15.72
CA LYS A 120 13.51 -17.52 15.16
C LYS A 120 13.62 -17.25 13.64
N LYS A 121 12.52 -17.02 12.91
CA LYS A 121 12.54 -16.94 11.42
C LYS A 121 12.30 -15.53 10.80
N VAL A 122 12.81 -14.46 11.43
CA VAL A 122 12.69 -13.10 10.85
C VAL A 122 13.41 -12.99 9.49
N ARG A 123 14.61 -13.58 9.35
CA ARG A 123 15.37 -13.54 8.09
C ARG A 123 14.73 -14.38 6.98
N GLU A 124 14.30 -15.61 7.29
CA GLU A 124 13.63 -16.51 6.32
C GLU A 124 12.28 -15.96 5.85
N SER A 125 11.49 -15.36 6.76
CA SER A 125 10.23 -14.69 6.39
C SER A 125 10.44 -13.45 5.53
N THR A 126 11.57 -12.76 5.69
CA THR A 126 11.90 -11.58 4.89
C THR A 126 12.23 -12.03 3.46
N MET A 127 13.11 -13.02 3.31
CA MET A 127 13.47 -13.59 1.99
C MET A 127 12.25 -14.13 1.22
N LYS A 128 11.33 -14.84 1.90
CA LYS A 128 10.10 -15.35 1.26
C LYS A 128 9.16 -14.24 0.79
N ARG A 129 9.03 -13.14 1.56
CA ARG A 129 8.22 -11.98 1.17
C ARG A 129 8.81 -11.30 -0.06
N GLU A 130 10.10 -11.02 0.00
CA GLU A 130 10.89 -10.43 -1.06
C GLU A 130 10.76 -11.25 -2.37
N ALA A 131 10.97 -12.56 -2.33
CA ALA A 131 10.89 -13.43 -3.51
C ALA A 131 9.51 -13.44 -4.19
N TYR A 132 8.42 -13.48 -3.43
CA TYR A 132 7.07 -13.51 -4.03
C TYR A 132 6.71 -12.19 -4.72
N PHE A 133 7.11 -11.06 -4.14
CA PHE A 133 6.89 -9.77 -4.78
C PHE A 133 7.60 -9.68 -6.12
N MET A 134 8.77 -10.33 -6.24
CA MET A 134 9.47 -10.41 -7.50
C MET A 134 8.79 -11.30 -8.53
N GLU A 135 8.18 -12.42 -8.11
CA GLU A 135 7.42 -13.29 -9.02
C GLU A 135 6.27 -12.52 -9.69
N PHE A 136 5.47 -11.78 -8.92
CA PHE A 136 4.39 -10.98 -9.50
C PHE A 136 4.92 -9.78 -10.31
N ALA A 137 5.99 -9.13 -9.86
CA ALA A 137 6.63 -8.04 -10.62
C ALA A 137 7.07 -8.51 -12.01
N ASN A 138 7.70 -9.68 -12.11
CA ASN A 138 8.10 -10.27 -13.39
C ASN A 138 6.92 -10.50 -14.32
N ARG A 139 5.80 -11.01 -13.80
CA ARG A 139 4.56 -11.19 -14.57
C ARG A 139 3.95 -9.86 -15.02
N VAL A 140 4.08 -8.79 -14.23
CA VAL A 140 3.67 -7.44 -14.64
C VAL A 140 4.53 -6.95 -15.81
N ARG A 141 5.85 -7.18 -15.79
CA ARG A 141 6.77 -6.82 -16.88
C ARG A 141 6.44 -7.53 -18.20
N GLU A 142 5.93 -8.76 -18.14
CA GLU A 142 5.49 -9.49 -19.34
C GLU A 142 4.30 -8.83 -20.05
N VAL A 143 3.54 -7.98 -19.35
CA VAL A 143 2.28 -7.44 -19.85
C VAL A 143 2.22 -5.92 -19.92
N SER A 144 3.22 -5.22 -19.38
CA SER A 144 3.27 -3.76 -19.41
C SER A 144 4.69 -3.20 -19.29
N ASN A 145 4.91 -2.07 -19.97
CA ASN A 145 6.13 -1.27 -19.91
C ASN A 145 6.01 -0.04 -19.00
N ILE A 146 4.89 0.14 -18.28
CA ILE A 146 4.74 1.24 -17.32
C ILE A 146 5.82 1.10 -16.24
N PRO A 147 6.51 2.20 -15.86
CA PRO A 147 7.47 2.15 -14.77
C PRO A 147 6.87 1.51 -13.51
N LEU A 148 7.55 0.50 -12.97
CA LEU A 148 7.03 -0.38 -11.94
C LEU A 148 7.68 -0.08 -10.58
N MET A 149 6.82 0.18 -9.61
CA MET A 149 7.17 0.27 -8.20
C MET A 149 6.56 -0.90 -7.45
N VAL A 150 7.31 -1.53 -6.55
CA VAL A 150 6.76 -2.54 -5.64
C VAL A 150 6.92 -2.07 -4.20
N THR A 151 5.86 -2.24 -3.40
CA THR A 151 5.84 -1.82 -2.00
C THR A 151 5.37 -2.95 -1.09
N GLY A 152 6.22 -3.28 -0.10
CA GLY A 152 5.95 -4.28 0.94
C GLY A 152 7.16 -5.18 1.15
N GLY A 153 7.48 -5.53 2.40
CA GLY A 153 8.50 -6.56 2.69
C GLY A 153 9.97 -6.15 2.58
N PHE A 154 10.34 -5.16 1.77
CA PHE A 154 11.73 -4.72 1.56
C PHE A 154 12.44 -4.23 2.82
N ARG A 155 13.55 -4.86 3.22
CA ARG A 155 14.30 -4.47 4.45
C ARG A 155 15.81 -4.37 4.26
N THR A 156 16.38 -5.09 3.32
CA THR A 156 17.84 -5.26 3.23
C THR A 156 18.40 -4.56 2.01
N TYR A 157 19.44 -3.74 2.21
CA TYR A 157 20.03 -2.90 1.16
C TYR A 157 20.47 -3.72 -0.04
N ASP A 158 21.21 -4.82 0.22
CA ASP A 158 21.80 -5.62 -0.85
C ASP A 158 20.71 -6.26 -1.75
N PHE A 159 19.58 -6.68 -1.17
CA PHE A 159 18.43 -7.16 -1.95
C PHE A 159 17.78 -6.05 -2.77
N LEU A 160 17.62 -4.85 -2.21
CA LEU A 160 17.05 -3.72 -2.95
C LEU A 160 17.92 -3.36 -4.15
N GLU A 161 19.23 -3.30 -3.92
CA GLU A 161 20.22 -2.96 -4.94
C GLU A 161 20.25 -4.02 -6.04
N GLU A 162 20.19 -5.30 -5.68
CA GLU A 162 20.12 -6.41 -6.64
C GLU A 162 18.84 -6.34 -7.48
N THR A 163 17.68 -6.17 -6.84
CA THR A 163 16.38 -6.05 -7.53
C THR A 163 16.33 -4.88 -8.51
N LEU A 164 16.87 -3.71 -8.12
CA LEU A 164 16.97 -2.55 -9.01
C LEU A 164 17.95 -2.79 -10.16
N LYS A 165 19.13 -3.35 -9.87
CA LYS A 165 20.16 -3.63 -10.86
C LYS A 165 19.72 -4.66 -11.90
N ASN A 166 18.93 -5.64 -11.49
CA ASN A 166 18.36 -6.66 -12.37
C ASN A 166 17.21 -6.12 -13.24
N GLY A 167 16.74 -4.89 -13.00
CA GLY A 167 15.63 -4.27 -13.74
C GLY A 167 14.26 -4.85 -13.40
N GLU A 168 14.16 -5.65 -12.34
CA GLU A 168 12.92 -6.31 -11.95
C GLU A 168 11.83 -5.28 -11.59
N VAL A 169 12.25 -4.15 -11.00
CA VAL A 169 11.42 -2.96 -10.74
C VAL A 169 12.21 -1.69 -11.06
N ASP A 170 11.51 -0.59 -11.34
CA ASP A 170 12.14 0.73 -11.56
C ASP A 170 12.22 1.55 -10.26
N MET A 171 11.42 1.19 -9.26
CA MET A 171 11.38 1.87 -7.98
C MET A 171 11.00 0.90 -6.85
N ILE A 172 11.56 1.13 -5.66
CA ILE A 172 11.21 0.38 -4.45
C ILE A 172 10.46 1.28 -3.48
N GLY A 173 9.32 0.80 -3.00
CA GLY A 173 8.53 1.48 -1.98
C GLY A 173 8.77 0.98 -0.57
N MET A 174 9.09 1.93 0.31
CA MET A 174 9.29 1.69 1.74
C MET A 174 8.44 2.66 2.55
N ALA A 175 7.71 2.14 3.55
CA ALA A 175 6.85 2.93 4.43
C ALA A 175 7.29 2.80 5.90
N ARG A 176 6.97 1.68 6.56
CA ARG A 176 7.23 1.47 7.99
C ARG A 176 8.71 1.64 8.38
N PRO A 177 9.69 1.08 7.64
CA PRO A 177 11.10 1.26 7.99
C PRO A 177 11.55 2.72 8.03
N PHE A 178 10.99 3.57 7.16
CA PHE A 178 11.33 5.01 7.09
C PHE A 178 10.64 5.84 8.18
N ILE A 179 9.70 5.28 8.94
CA ILE A 179 9.11 5.97 10.10
C ILE A 179 10.01 5.82 11.32
N VAL A 180 10.48 4.61 11.59
CA VAL A 180 11.15 4.27 12.86
C VAL A 180 12.67 4.38 12.82
N ASN A 181 13.26 4.35 11.62
CA ASN A 181 14.71 4.40 11.45
C ASN A 181 15.18 5.74 10.84
N ILE A 182 14.50 6.86 11.15
CA ILE A 182 14.71 8.17 10.50
C ILE A 182 16.17 8.63 10.44
N ASN A 183 16.96 8.32 11.48
CA ASN A 183 18.38 8.68 11.56
C ASN A 183 19.28 7.77 10.71
N GLU A 184 18.82 6.55 10.42
CA GLU A 184 19.56 5.54 9.66
C GLU A 184 19.24 5.60 8.17
N ILE A 185 18.13 6.24 7.76
CA ILE A 185 17.70 6.32 6.35
C ILE A 185 18.83 6.82 5.45
N LYS A 186 19.56 7.88 5.85
CA LYS A 186 20.65 8.41 5.03
C LYS A 186 21.76 7.38 4.83
N GLY A 187 22.19 6.72 5.91
CA GLY A 187 23.20 5.66 5.82
C GLY A 187 22.68 4.45 5.04
N PHE A 188 21.39 4.13 5.13
CA PHE A 188 20.78 3.06 4.36
C PHE A 188 20.78 3.38 2.87
N LEU A 189 20.36 4.58 2.45
CA LEU A 189 20.40 4.99 1.05
C LEU A 189 21.82 5.07 0.47
N ASN A 190 22.83 5.27 1.33
CA ASN A 190 24.25 5.25 0.95
C ASN A 190 24.89 3.85 0.98
N GLY A 191 24.16 2.81 1.40
CA GLY A 191 24.70 1.45 1.57
C GLY A 191 25.57 1.23 2.81
N GLU A 192 25.67 2.23 3.69
CA GLU A 192 26.39 2.19 4.98
C GLU A 192 25.59 1.40 6.04
N VAL A 193 24.26 1.49 6.00
CA VAL A 193 23.35 0.68 6.83
C VAL A 193 22.75 -0.41 5.94
N LYS A 194 22.98 -1.68 6.31
CA LYS A 194 22.57 -2.82 5.47
C LYS A 194 21.13 -3.26 5.65
N SER A 195 20.46 -2.84 6.71
CA SER A 195 19.08 -3.23 6.97
C SER A 195 18.37 -2.20 7.84
N LEU A 196 17.09 -1.96 7.54
CA LEU A 196 16.21 -1.17 8.40
C LEU A 196 15.27 -2.10 9.16
N ILE A 197 15.29 -2.04 10.48
CA ILE A 197 14.56 -2.99 11.32
C ILE A 197 13.21 -2.39 11.73
N ASP A 198 12.15 -3.17 11.58
CA ASP A 198 10.85 -2.84 12.17
C ASP A 198 10.77 -3.31 13.62
N LYS A 199 10.04 -2.57 14.45
CA LYS A 199 9.72 -3.03 15.79
C LYS A 199 8.54 -4.00 15.74
N ALA A 200 8.76 -5.24 16.19
CA ALA A 200 7.67 -6.17 16.43
C ALA A 200 6.79 -5.66 17.58
N ILE A 201 5.51 -5.42 17.29
CA ILE A 201 4.49 -5.08 18.29
C ILE A 201 3.68 -6.34 18.58
N ARG A 202 3.54 -6.68 19.86
CA ARG A 202 2.78 -7.86 20.32
C ARG A 202 1.88 -7.45 21.47
N THR A 203 0.58 -7.74 21.34
CA THR A 203 -0.42 -7.51 22.38
C THR A 203 -0.69 -8.78 23.21
N GLY A 204 -0.36 -9.96 22.67
CA GLY A 204 -0.82 -11.24 23.19
C GLY A 204 -2.29 -11.56 22.88
N ILE A 205 -2.99 -10.66 22.17
CA ILE A 205 -4.38 -10.80 21.75
C ILE A 205 -4.44 -10.59 20.24
N HIS A 206 -4.62 -11.69 19.51
CA HIS A 206 -4.52 -11.73 18.06
C HIS A 206 -5.39 -10.67 17.36
N GLN A 207 -6.63 -10.48 17.81
CA GLN A 207 -7.57 -9.50 17.23
C GLN A 207 -7.10 -8.04 17.39
N LEU A 208 -6.16 -7.78 18.30
CA LEU A 208 -5.66 -6.43 18.59
C LEU A 208 -4.28 -6.15 17.96
N GLU A 209 -3.57 -7.15 17.45
CA GLU A 209 -2.20 -6.98 16.95
C GLU A 209 -2.12 -5.96 15.81
N GLU A 210 -3.04 -6.04 14.84
CA GLU A 210 -3.10 -5.10 13.72
C GLU A 210 -3.31 -3.66 14.20
N SER A 211 -4.31 -3.45 15.06
CA SER A 211 -4.60 -2.12 15.60
C SER A 211 -3.45 -1.60 16.46
N ALA A 212 -2.71 -2.48 17.14
CA ALA A 212 -1.53 -2.12 17.93
C ALA A 212 -0.36 -1.69 17.04
N GLU A 213 -0.10 -2.40 15.94
CA GLU A 213 0.93 -2.04 14.98
C GLU A 213 0.59 -0.72 14.28
N ALA A 214 -0.63 -0.61 13.71
CA ALA A 214 -1.10 0.61 13.07
C ALA A 214 -1.08 1.81 14.04
N GLY A 215 -1.46 1.60 15.30
CA GLY A 215 -1.41 2.61 16.33
C GLY A 215 0.02 3.03 16.69
N PHE A 216 0.96 2.09 16.74
CA PHE A 216 2.36 2.40 17.02
C PHE A 216 2.95 3.34 15.96
N TYR A 217 2.81 2.99 14.68
CA TYR A 217 3.32 3.81 13.57
C TYR A 217 2.54 5.13 13.46
N GLY A 218 1.20 5.08 13.52
CA GLY A 218 0.35 6.27 13.41
C GLY A 218 0.63 7.30 14.51
N ARG A 219 0.87 6.86 15.75
CA ARG A 219 1.25 7.76 16.84
C ARG A 219 2.61 8.39 16.61
N ASN A 220 3.58 7.64 16.08
CA ASN A 220 4.89 8.20 15.75
C ASN A 220 4.82 9.20 14.60
N ILE A 221 4.02 8.95 13.55
CA ILE A 221 3.76 9.94 12.49
C ILE A 221 3.20 11.24 13.08
N VAL A 222 2.19 11.15 13.96
CA VAL A 222 1.61 12.33 14.63
C VAL A 222 2.62 13.06 15.52
N ARG A 223 3.59 12.35 16.11
CA ARG A 223 4.66 12.97 16.90
C ARG A 223 5.64 13.72 16.03
N LEU A 224 6.12 13.09 14.95
CA LEU A 224 7.03 13.70 13.99
C LEU A 224 6.40 14.96 13.36
N ALA A 225 5.12 14.89 12.98
CA ALA A 225 4.37 16.05 12.46
C ALA A 225 4.27 17.23 13.45
N LYS A 226 4.51 16.98 14.74
CA LYS A 226 4.54 18.00 15.80
C LYS A 226 5.96 18.38 16.23
N GLY A 227 6.98 17.99 15.46
CA GLY A 227 8.39 18.22 15.79
C GLY A 227 8.87 17.44 17.02
N LYS A 228 8.19 16.35 17.40
CA LYS A 228 8.57 15.52 18.56
C LYS A 228 9.34 14.28 18.12
N ASN A 229 10.29 13.87 18.93
CA ASN A 229 11.05 12.63 18.74
C ASN A 229 10.16 11.38 18.75
N LEU A 230 10.63 10.32 18.08
CA LEU A 230 10.04 8.99 18.12
C LEU A 230 9.89 8.49 19.57
N LYS A 231 8.84 7.70 19.81
CA LYS A 231 8.62 7.03 21.08
C LYS A 231 8.41 5.54 20.84
N PHE A 232 9.31 4.72 21.39
CA PHE A 232 9.32 3.29 21.16
C PHE A 232 8.60 2.48 22.25
N ASN A 233 8.41 3.03 23.45
CA ASN A 233 7.83 2.35 24.60
C ASN A 233 6.33 2.63 24.77
N PHE A 234 5.58 2.65 23.67
CA PHE A 234 4.12 2.69 23.76
C PHE A 234 3.58 1.34 24.25
N SER A 235 2.56 1.37 25.11
CA SER A 235 1.78 0.17 25.43
C SER A 235 1.10 -0.37 24.16
N PRO A 236 1.25 -1.66 23.82
CA PRO A 236 0.58 -2.28 22.68
C PRO A 236 -0.95 -2.09 22.72
N ILE A 237 -1.58 -2.32 23.88
CA ILE A 237 -3.02 -2.10 24.09
C ILE A 237 -3.37 -0.62 23.88
N GLY A 238 -2.54 0.29 24.41
CA GLY A 238 -2.71 1.72 24.20
C GLY A 238 -2.64 2.14 22.72
N ASN A 239 -1.89 1.41 21.89
CA ASN A 239 -1.84 1.65 20.45
C ASN A 239 -3.12 1.17 19.76
N SER A 240 -3.65 0.00 20.14
CA SER A 240 -4.95 -0.49 19.66
C SER A 240 -6.07 0.52 19.95
N ILE A 241 -6.13 0.98 21.21
CA ILE A 241 -7.13 1.97 21.64
C ILE A 241 -7.01 3.27 20.84
N PHE A 242 -5.79 3.73 20.54
CA PHE A 242 -5.58 4.95 19.76
C PHE A 242 -6.26 4.89 18.39
N ILE A 243 -6.15 3.77 17.67
CA ILE A 243 -6.81 3.57 16.37
C ILE A 243 -8.32 3.47 16.54
N ILE A 244 -8.78 2.60 17.44
CA ILE A 244 -10.21 2.32 17.64
C ILE A 244 -10.97 3.57 18.07
N ALA A 245 -10.45 4.31 19.06
CA ALA A 245 -11.07 5.55 19.53
C ALA A 245 -11.09 6.63 18.44
N GLY A 246 -10.05 6.68 17.60
CA GLY A 246 -9.98 7.58 16.44
C GLY A 246 -11.11 7.32 15.44
N GLU A 247 -11.32 6.06 15.06
CA GLU A 247 -12.39 5.66 14.14
C GLU A 247 -13.79 5.88 14.75
N PHE A 248 -13.97 5.54 16.02
CA PHE A 248 -15.22 5.77 16.74
C PHE A 248 -15.59 7.26 16.77
N ARG A 249 -14.62 8.14 17.06
CA ARG A 249 -14.82 9.59 17.06
C ARG A 249 -15.23 10.11 15.67
N LYS A 250 -14.58 9.64 14.60
CA LYS A 250 -14.94 10.02 13.22
C LYS A 250 -16.37 9.59 12.89
N ALA A 251 -16.76 8.37 13.26
CA ALA A 251 -18.10 7.85 13.05
C ALA A 251 -19.17 8.69 13.77
N MET A 252 -18.93 9.06 15.03
CA MET A 252 -19.81 9.95 15.79
C MET A 252 -19.96 11.34 15.14
N ILE A 253 -18.85 11.97 14.72
CA ILE A 253 -18.88 13.27 14.05
C ILE A 253 -19.71 13.21 12.75
N ARG A 254 -19.55 12.14 11.94
CA ARG A 254 -20.33 11.93 10.73
C ARG A 254 -21.83 11.79 11.05
N ARG A 255 -22.19 11.07 12.11
CA ARG A 255 -23.58 10.89 12.55
C ARG A 255 -24.21 12.22 12.99
N ILE A 256 -23.49 13.04 13.74
CA ILE A 256 -23.96 14.37 14.16
C ILE A 256 -24.15 15.30 12.96
N LYS A 257 -23.20 15.33 12.02
CA LYS A 257 -23.30 16.16 10.81
C LYS A 257 -24.48 15.75 9.91
N ARG A 258 -24.81 14.45 9.82
CA ARG A 258 -26.00 13.98 9.10
C ARG A 258 -27.29 14.44 9.77
N ARG A 259 -27.36 14.41 11.11
CA ARG A 259 -28.53 14.89 11.87
C ARG A 259 -28.77 16.40 11.80
N LYS A 260 -27.74 17.20 11.50
CA LYS A 260 -27.87 18.66 11.29
C LYS A 260 -28.24 19.05 9.85
N LYS A 261 -28.27 18.09 8.91
CA LYS A 261 -28.62 18.30 7.50
C LYS A 261 -30.08 17.91 7.18
N HIS A 262 -30.80 17.42 8.18
CA HIS A 262 -32.25 17.22 8.21
C HIS A 262 -32.82 18.17 9.24
#